data_AF-A0A5E4LUF4-F1
#
_entry.id   AF-A0A5E4LUF4-F1
#
_cell.length_a   1.000
_cell.length_b   1.000
_cell.length_c   1.000
_cell.angle_alpha   90.00
_cell.angle_beta   90.00
_cell.angle_gamma   90.00
#
_symmetry.space_group_name_H-M   'P 1'
#
loop_
_entity.id
_entity.type
_entity.pdbx_description
1 polymer ?
#
loop_
_entity_poly.entity_id
_entity_poly.type
_entity_poly.pdbx_seq_one_letter_code
_entity_poly.pdbx_strand_id
1 'polypeptide(L)' 'MVTSNSKSYFREVEKSHRTYTIALRRASSRQSVMNLYWKHKRQHEILLRKHLRDEMLEVIQVKKKFK' A
#
# COMPACT_ATOMS: atom_id res chain seq x y z
N MET A 1 9.37 8.69 15.94
CA MET A 1 8.40 7.65 16.34
C MET A 1 7.53 7.33 15.13
N VAL A 2 7.63 6.11 14.58
CA VAL A 2 6.72 5.67 13.50
C VAL A 2 5.35 5.47 14.15
N THR A 3 4.38 6.31 13.78
CA THR A 3 3.01 6.25 14.31
C THR A 3 2.43 4.85 14.14
N SER A 4 1.54 4.42 15.04
CA SER A 4 0.92 3.08 14.95
C SER A 4 0.25 2.82 13.59
N ASN A 5 -0.24 3.88 12.94
CA ASN A 5 -0.87 3.82 11.63
C ASN A 5 0.13 3.56 10.50
N SER A 6 1.31 4.21 10.52
CA SER A 6 2.36 3.98 9.54
C SER A 6 2.97 2.56 9.65
N LYS A 7 3.11 2.00 10.85
CA LYS A 7 3.48 0.57 11.02
C LYS A 7 2.49 -0.40 10.38
N SER A 8 1.20 -0.08 10.36
CA SER A 8 0.17 -0.89 9.70
C SER A 8 0.31 -0.82 8.17
N TYR A 9 0.46 0.38 7.62
CA TYR A 9 0.71 0.61 6.20
C TYR A 9 1.94 -0.17 5.70
N PHE A 10 3.08 -0.07 6.40
CA PHE A 10 4.31 -0.76 6.01
C PHE A 10 4.14 -2.29 6.01
N ARG A 11 3.41 -2.86 6.97
CA ARG A 11 3.14 -4.32 7.00
C ARG A 11 2.28 -4.77 5.83
N GLU A 12 1.27 -3.99 5.45
CA GLU A 12 0.42 -4.31 4.31
C GLU A 12 1.20 -4.18 2.97
N VAL A 13 2.03 -3.14 2.84
CA VAL A 13 2.93 -2.96 1.69
C VAL A 13 3.93 -4.09 1.58
N GLU A 14 4.58 -4.48 2.69
CA GLU A 14 5.54 -5.59 2.71
C GLU A 14 4.86 -6.91 2.28
N LYS A 15 3.66 -7.19 2.78
CA LYS A 15 2.87 -8.36 2.36
C LYS A 15 2.55 -8.33 0.87
N SER A 16 2.18 -7.17 0.33
CA SER A 16 1.94 -6.97 -1.11
C SER A 16 3.19 -7.27 -1.93
N HIS A 17 4.35 -6.74 -1.54
CA HIS A 17 5.63 -7.00 -2.20
C HIS A 17 6.04 -8.48 -2.13
N ARG A 18 5.93 -9.12 -0.95
CA ARG A 18 6.24 -10.56 -0.82
C ARG A 18 5.40 -11.41 -1.78
N THR A 19 4.11 -11.11 -1.87
CA THR A 19 3.19 -11.82 -2.78
C THR A 19 3.57 -11.60 -4.24
N TYR A 20 3.91 -10.37 -4.61
CA TYR A 20 4.36 -10.01 -5.95
C TYR A 20 5.68 -10.70 -6.32
N THR A 21 6.68 -10.70 -5.43
CA THR A 21 7.97 -11.38 -5.67
C THR A 21 7.80 -12.89 -5.86
N ILE A 22 6.93 -13.53 -5.06
CA ILE A 22 6.63 -14.96 -5.23
C ILE A 22 5.94 -15.20 -6.58
N ALA A 23 4.98 -14.35 -6.95
CA ALA A 23 4.27 -14.48 -8.23
C ALA A 23 5.19 -14.23 -9.43
N LEU A 24 6.12 -13.27 -9.34
CA LEU A 24 7.15 -13.02 -10.34
C LEU A 24 8.04 -14.24 -10.56
N ARG A 25 8.50 -14.87 -9.49
CA ARG A 25 9.35 -16.08 -9.58
C ARG A 25 8.64 -17.27 -10.23
N ARG A 26 7.31 -17.31 -10.18
CA ARG A 26 6.49 -18.39 -10.77
C ARG A 26 6.01 -18.07 -12.19
N ALA A 27 6.20 -16.85 -12.67
CA ALA A 27 5.72 -16.44 -13.98
C ALA A 27 6.61 -17.04 -15.08
N SER A 28 5.99 -17.75 -16.02
CA SER A 28 6.66 -18.44 -17.13
C SER A 28 6.66 -17.65 -18.45
N SER A 29 5.98 -16.50 -18.50
CA SER A 29 5.81 -15.72 -19.73
C SER A 29 5.94 -14.21 -19.47
N ARG A 30 6.52 -13.50 -20.45
CA ARG A 30 6.68 -12.03 -20.44
C ARG A 30 5.34 -11.31 -20.23
N GLN A 31 4.27 -11.82 -20.82
CA GLN A 31 2.93 -11.24 -20.64
C GLN A 31 2.42 -11.42 -19.20
N SER A 32 2.69 -12.58 -18.59
CA SER A 32 2.32 -12.85 -17.21
C SER A 32 3.09 -11.94 -16.24
N VAL A 33 4.39 -11.73 -16.47
CA VAL A 33 5.22 -10.77 -15.72
C VAL A 33 4.65 -9.35 -15.79
N MET A 34 4.29 -8.89 -16.99
CA MET A 34 3.71 -7.54 -17.17
C MET A 34 2.34 -7.42 -16.48
N ASN A 35 1.47 -8.41 -16.63
CA ASN A 35 0.16 -8.42 -15.97
C ASN A 35 0.30 -8.40 -14.44
N LEU A 36 1.25 -9.14 -13.88
CA LEU A 36 1.55 -9.13 -12.45
C LEU A 36 2.02 -7.76 -11.99
N TYR A 37 2.88 -7.08 -12.77
CA TYR A 37 3.34 -5.72 -12.45
C TYR A 37 2.17 -4.73 -12.41
N TRP A 38 1.33 -4.69 -13.45
CA TRP A 38 0.19 -3.78 -13.49
C TRP A 38 -0.81 -4.03 -12.35
N LYS A 39 -1.06 -5.31 -12.04
CA LYS A 39 -1.90 -5.69 -10.90
C LYS A 39 -1.31 -5.22 -9.58
N HIS A 40 -0.01 -5.44 -9.36
CA HIS A 40 0.69 -5.02 -8.15
C HIS A 40 0.70 -3.50 -8.00
N LYS A 41 1.02 -2.75 -9.07
CA LYS A 41 0.98 -1.28 -9.08
C LYS A 41 -0.39 -0.76 -8.66
N ARG A 42 -1.47 -1.28 -9.25
CA ARG A 42 -2.84 -0.88 -8.90
C ARG A 42 -3.17 -1.18 -7.44
N GLN A 43 -2.78 -2.35 -6.92
CA GLN A 43 -2.98 -2.70 -5.51
C GLN A 43 -2.22 -1.75 -4.59
N HIS A 44 -0.98 -1.41 -4.93
CA HIS A 44 -0.14 -0.50 -4.15
C HIS A 44 -0.70 0.93 -4.14
N GLU A 45 -1.22 1.41 -5.27
CA GLU A 45 -1.86 2.73 -5.38
C GLU A 45 -3.14 2.82 -4.54
N ILE A 46 -3.97 1.78 -4.54
CA ILE A 46 -5.19 1.73 -3.70
C ILE A 46 -4.82 1.82 -2.22
N LEU A 47 -3.78 1.09 -1.82
CA LEU A 47 -3.31 1.03 -0.44
C LEU A 47 -2.76 2.39 0.02
N LEU A 48 -1.93 3.02 -0.83
CA LEU A 48 -1.43 4.38 -0.59
C LEU A 48 -2.58 5.38 -0.47
N ARG A 49 -3.56 5.33 -1.37
CA ARG A 49 -4.71 6.24 -1.32
C ARG A 49 -5.52 6.09 -0.04
N LYS A 50 -5.70 4.86 0.44
CA LYS A 50 -6.36 4.59 1.73
C LYS A 50 -5.55 5.20 2.88
N HIS A 51 -4.24 4.95 2.92
CA HIS A 51 -3.36 5.48 3.95
C HIS A 51 -3.40 7.01 4.03
N LEU A 52 -3.25 7.70 2.90
CA LEU A 52 -3.31 9.17 2.84
C LEU A 52 -4.68 9.72 3.26
N ARG A 53 -5.76 8.99 2.96
CA ARG A 53 -7.11 9.37 3.40
C ARG A 53 -7.23 9.30 4.92
N ASP A 54 -6.71 8.23 5.52
CA ASP A 54 -6.73 8.05 6.97
C ASP A 54 -5.88 9.12 7.67
N GLU A 55 -4.69 9.43 7.15
CA GLU A 55 -3.86 10.54 7.66
C GLU A 55 -4.58 11.91 7.56
N MET A 56 -5.28 12.16 6.45
CA MET A 56 -6.04 13.40 6.30
C MET A 56 -7.20 13.50 7.28
N LEU A 57 -7.85 12.39 7.61
CA LEU A 57 -8.88 12.35 8.66
C LEU A 57 -8.30 12.64 10.04
N GLU A 58 -7.12 12.10 10.37
CA GLU A 58 -6.40 12.43 11.60
C GLU A 58 -6.10 13.93 11.67
N VAL A 59 -5.59 14.53 10.58
CA VAL A 59 -5.33 15.97 10.51
C VAL A 59 -6.61 16.78 10.73
N ILE A 60 -7.72 16.40 10.11
CA ILE A 60 -9.01 17.08 10.30
C ILE A 60 -9.47 17.00 11.75
N GLN A 61 -9.34 15.84 12.40
CA GLN A 61 -9.69 15.68 13.81
C GLN A 61 -8.80 16.52 14.73
N VAL A 62 -7.50 16.56 14.46
CA VAL A 62 -6.55 17.39 15.21
C VAL A 62 -6.88 18.87 15.04
N LYS A 63 -7.14 19.34 13.81
CA LYS A 63 -7.57 20.72 13.53
C LYS A 63 -8.84 21.12 14.30
N LYS A 64 -9.79 20.19 14.47
CA LYS A 64 -11.01 20.45 15.26
C LYS A 64 -10.75 20.66 16.75
N LYS A 65 -9.64 20.16 17.30
CA LYS A 65 -9.26 20.35 18.72
C LYS A 65 -8.62 21.71 19.00
N PHE A 66 -8.15 22.41 17.95
CA PHE A 66 -7.55 23.73 18.04
C PHE A 66 -8.54 24.87 17.76
N LYS A 67 -9.83 24.56 17.62
CA LYS A 67 -10.92 25.51 17.42
C LYS A 67 -11.81 25.49 18.66
#